data_AF-S4N468-F1
#
_entry.id   AF-S4N468-F1
#
_cell.length_a   1.000
_cell.length_b   1.000
_cell.length_c   1.000
_cell.angle_alpha   90.00
_cell.angle_beta   90.00
_cell.angle_gamma   90.00
#
_symmetry.space_group_name_H-M   'P 1'
#
loop_
_entity.id
_entity.type
_entity.pdbx_description
1 polymer ?
#
loop_
_entity_poly.entity_id
_entity_poly.type
_entity_poly.pdbx_seq_one_letter_code
_entity_poly.pdbx_strand_id
1 'polypeptide(L)'
;MRGVTDIQAWLTGPAVGCRGSRLFPTVANGSPAFGQYQPSVTGAGFELWALQVVDISGDRITDIPAFRDTERLFPPFNLPPHIGEQQTRVTGPV
;
A
#
# COMPACT_ATOMS: atom_id res chain seq x y z
N MET A 1 6.88 -5.96 -15.13
CA MET A 1 5.52 -6.37 -15.52
C MET A 1 4.86 -5.17 -16.18
N ARG A 2 4.20 -5.34 -17.32
CA ARG A 2 3.54 -4.23 -18.02
C ARG A 2 2.25 -4.69 -18.70
N GLY A 3 1.22 -3.87 -18.65
CA GLY A 3 -0.07 -4.15 -19.28
C GLY A 3 -0.99 -5.02 -18.42
N VAL A 4 -2.28 -5.02 -18.76
CA VAL A 4 -3.36 -5.59 -17.94
C VAL A 4 -3.16 -7.08 -17.67
N THR A 5 -2.74 -7.86 -18.68
CA THR A 5 -2.55 -9.31 -18.56
C THR A 5 -1.44 -9.66 -17.56
N ASP A 6 -0.28 -9.01 -17.66
CA ASP A 6 0.83 -9.19 -16.71
C ASP A 6 0.40 -8.81 -15.28
N ILE A 7 -0.28 -7.67 -15.15
CA ILE A 7 -0.74 -7.15 -13.86
C ILE A 7 -1.73 -8.13 -13.23
N GLN A 8 -2.69 -8.64 -14.00
CA GLN A 8 -3.65 -9.63 -13.52
C GLN A 8 -2.94 -10.91 -13.07
N ALA A 9 -2.04 -11.47 -13.90
CA ALA A 9 -1.29 -12.66 -13.56
C ALA A 9 -0.46 -12.49 -12.28
N TRP A 10 0.14 -11.32 -12.08
CA TRP A 10 0.86 -10.98 -10.85
C TRP A 10 -0.07 -10.93 -9.63
N LEU A 11 -1.17 -10.18 -9.73
CA LEU A 11 -2.11 -9.96 -8.63
C LEU A 11 -2.82 -11.24 -8.20
N THR A 12 -3.08 -12.17 -9.12
CA THR A 12 -3.72 -13.45 -8.81
C THR A 12 -2.72 -14.59 -8.54
N GLY A 13 -1.43 -14.36 -8.79
CA GLY A 13 -0.36 -15.35 -8.59
C GLY A 13 0.60 -14.91 -7.48
N PRO A 14 1.81 -14.42 -7.81
CA PRO A 14 2.82 -14.04 -6.82
C PRO A 14 2.33 -13.09 -5.71
N ALA A 15 1.43 -12.16 -6.01
CA ALA A 15 0.90 -11.21 -5.04
C ALA A 15 -0.37 -11.70 -4.31
N VAL A 16 -0.76 -12.97 -4.44
CA VAL A 16 -1.98 -13.50 -3.80
C VAL A 16 -1.99 -13.33 -2.28
N GLY A 17 -0.80 -13.32 -1.64
CA GLY A 17 -0.66 -13.06 -0.21
C GLY A 17 -1.10 -11.65 0.22
N CYS A 18 -1.19 -10.71 -0.71
CA CYS A 18 -1.76 -9.37 -0.47
C CYS A 18 -3.29 -9.37 -0.43
N ARG A 19 -3.97 -10.48 -0.71
CA ARG A 19 -5.43 -10.55 -0.69
C ARG A 19 -5.93 -10.28 0.73
N GLY A 20 -6.93 -9.38 0.83
CA GLY A 20 -7.46 -8.93 2.11
C GLY A 20 -6.72 -7.73 2.71
N SER A 21 -5.67 -7.22 2.05
CA SER A 21 -4.99 -6.00 2.49
C SER A 21 -5.94 -4.81 2.65
N ARG A 22 -5.55 -3.89 3.54
CA ARG A 22 -6.14 -2.55 3.68
C ARG A 22 -5.20 -1.51 3.08
N LEU A 23 -5.77 -0.47 2.48
CA LEU A 23 -5.01 0.66 1.93
C LEU A 23 -5.37 1.92 2.71
N PHE A 24 -4.35 2.63 3.18
CA PHE A 24 -4.50 3.92 3.87
C PHE A 24 -3.87 5.02 3.02
N PRO A 25 -4.61 6.09 2.70
CA PRO A 25 -4.10 7.15 1.85
C PRO A 25 -2.99 7.94 2.54
N THR A 26 -1.98 8.32 1.77
CA THR A 26 -0.90 9.24 2.15
C THR A 26 -0.40 9.97 0.89
N VAL A 27 0.66 10.77 1.01
CA VAL A 27 1.30 11.46 -0.11
C VAL A 27 2.79 11.13 -0.11
N ALA A 28 3.33 10.77 -1.27
CA ALA A 28 4.75 10.53 -1.46
C ALA A 28 5.29 11.43 -2.55
N ASN A 29 6.23 12.32 -2.21
CA ASN A 29 6.84 13.28 -3.14
C ASN A 29 5.81 14.10 -3.96
N GLY A 30 4.67 14.44 -3.35
CA GLY A 30 3.59 15.19 -4.01
C GLY A 30 2.64 14.32 -4.87
N SER A 31 2.90 13.02 -5.02
CA SER A 31 2.00 12.07 -5.67
C SER A 31 1.09 11.36 -4.67
N PRO A 32 -0.15 10.98 -5.07
CA PRO A 32 -1.00 10.12 -4.27
C PRO A 32 -0.31 8.79 -3.98
N ALA A 33 -0.39 8.32 -2.73
CA ALA A 33 0.19 7.06 -2.32
C ALA A 33 -0.68 6.34 -1.29
N PHE A 34 -0.40 5.07 -1.06
CA PHE A 34 -1.10 4.24 -0.08
C PHE A 34 -0.11 3.44 0.77
N GLY A 35 -0.31 3.47 2.08
CA GLY A 35 0.20 2.43 2.97
C GLY A 35 -0.65 1.17 2.79
N GLN A 36 -0.02 0.09 2.32
CA GLN A 36 -0.65 -1.22 2.23
C GLN A 36 -0.38 -2.01 3.51
N TYR A 37 -1.45 -2.44 4.15
CA TYR A 37 -1.41 -3.29 5.32
C TYR A 37 -1.89 -4.70 4.98
N GLN A 38 -1.13 -5.73 5.31
CA GLN A 38 -1.52 -7.14 5.16
C GLN A 38 -2.11 -7.69 6.45
N PRO A 39 -3.06 -8.64 6.40
CA PRO A 39 -3.53 -9.33 7.60
C PRO A 39 -2.35 -9.86 8.42
N SER A 40 -2.33 -9.56 9.72
CA SER A 40 -1.25 -10.03 10.59
C SER A 40 -1.27 -11.56 10.63
N VAL A 41 -0.10 -12.17 10.46
CA VAL A 41 0.05 -13.64 10.47
C VAL A 41 0.18 -14.21 11.88
N THR A 42 0.47 -13.36 12.87
CA THR A 42 0.73 -13.74 14.26
C THR A 42 -0.35 -13.29 15.23
N GLY A 43 -1.33 -12.50 14.79
CA GLY A 43 -2.32 -11.91 15.68
C GLY A 43 -3.46 -11.21 14.96
N ALA A 44 -4.20 -10.39 15.72
CA ALA A 44 -5.31 -9.60 15.20
C ALA A 44 -4.82 -8.35 14.45
N GLY A 45 -5.61 -7.88 13.49
CA GLY A 45 -5.34 -6.64 12.75
C GLY A 45 -4.44 -6.84 11.54
N PHE A 46 -3.71 -5.79 11.18
CA PHE A 46 -2.94 -5.74 9.94
C PHE A 46 -1.58 -5.06 10.14
N GLU A 47 -0.54 -5.62 9.53
CA GLU A 47 0.83 -5.11 9.55
C GLU A 47 1.13 -4.32 8.29
N LEU A 48 1.85 -3.22 8.42
CA LEU A 48 2.25 -2.39 7.29
C LEU A 48 3.30 -3.12 6.44
N TRP A 49 2.99 -3.30 5.15
CA TRP A 49 3.71 -4.18 4.23
C TRP A 49 4.42 -3.44 3.08
N ALA A 50 3.79 -2.41 2.53
CA ALA A 50 4.34 -1.67 1.40
C ALA A 50 3.82 -0.23 1.33
N LEU A 51 4.59 0.66 0.74
CA LEU A 51 4.11 1.94 0.23
C LEU A 51 3.89 1.81 -1.28
N GLN A 52 2.67 2.02 -1.74
CA GLN A 52 2.31 2.04 -3.15
C GLN A 52 2.17 3.50 -3.59
N VAL A 53 3.02 3.97 -4.49
CA VAL A 53 2.89 5.31 -5.08
C VAL A 53 2.10 5.17 -6.38
N VAL A 54 1.17 6.08 -6.65
CA VAL A 54 0.32 6.03 -7.84
C VAL A 54 0.75 7.13 -8.79
N ASP A 55 1.31 6.74 -9.94
CA ASP A 55 1.66 7.67 -10.99
C ASP A 55 0.45 7.90 -11.90
N ILE A 56 0.11 9.17 -12.12
CA ILE A 56 -1.10 9.58 -12.84
C ILE A 56 -0.71 10.49 -14.01
N SER A 57 -1.31 10.27 -15.17
CA SER A 57 -1.25 11.15 -16.32
C SER A 57 -2.66 11.41 -16.84
N GLY A 58 -3.11 12.67 -16.74
CA GLY A 58 -4.49 13.03 -17.04
C GLY A 58 -5.48 12.31 -16.14
N ASP A 59 -6.37 11.51 -16.73
CA ASP A 59 -7.39 10.71 -16.06
C ASP A 59 -6.99 9.23 -15.88
N ARG A 60 -5.72 8.89 -16.10
CA ARG A 60 -5.23 7.49 -16.08
C ARG A 60 -4.11 7.27 -15.08
N ILE A 61 -4.13 6.10 -14.46
CA ILE A 61 -2.98 5.55 -13.73
C ILE A 61 -2.00 4.96 -14.73
N THR A 62 -0.74 5.37 -14.68
CA THR A 62 0.31 4.91 -15.58
C THR A 62 1.25 3.89 -14.94
N ASP A 63 1.47 3.98 -13.62
CA ASP A 63 2.27 3.02 -12.86
C ASP A 63 1.86 2.98 -11.38
N ILE A 64 2.17 1.86 -10.72
CA ILE A 64 2.00 1.67 -9.27
C ILE A 64 3.25 0.98 -8.70
N PRO A 65 4.38 1.69 -8.53
CA PRO A 65 5.53 1.14 -7.82
C PRO A 65 5.21 0.87 -6.35
N ALA A 66 5.61 -0.32 -5.88
CA ALA A 66 5.45 -0.76 -4.49
C ALA A 66 6.81 -0.90 -3.80
N PHE A 67 7.03 -0.11 -2.76
CA PHE A 67 8.25 -0.12 -1.95
C PHE A 67 8.03 -0.92 -0.67
N ARG A 68 8.92 -1.89 -0.39
CA ARG A 68 8.82 -2.80 0.76
C ARG A 68 9.86 -2.57 1.86
N ASP A 69 10.71 -1.56 1.70
CA ASP A 69 11.68 -1.17 2.73
C ASP A 69 10.98 -0.32 3.80
N THR A 70 10.14 -1.00 4.57
CA THR A 70 9.14 -0.41 5.44
C THR A 70 9.75 0.35 6.61
N GLU A 71 10.75 -0.25 7.26
CA GLU A 71 11.44 0.31 8.42
C GLU A 71 12.09 1.67 8.10
N ARG A 72 12.65 1.83 6.90
CA ARG A 72 13.34 3.06 6.50
C ARG A 72 12.41 4.08 5.87
N LEU A 73 11.48 3.65 5.02
CA LEU A 73 10.68 4.58 4.22
C LEU A 73 9.46 5.11 4.95
N PHE A 74 8.98 4.47 6.02
CA PHE A 74 7.66 4.77 6.58
C PHE A 74 7.58 5.85 7.66
N PRO A 75 8.62 6.10 8.48
CA PRO A 75 8.55 7.19 9.47
C PRO A 75 8.11 8.56 8.90
N PRO A 76 8.53 8.97 7.69
CA PRO A 76 8.08 10.23 7.09
C PRO A 76 6.61 10.29 6.70
N PHE A 77 5.91 9.16 6.53
CA PHE A 77 4.53 9.12 6.02
C PHE A 77 3.46 9.06 7.12
N ASN A 78 3.86 9.11 8.39
CA ASN A 78 2.96 9.00 9.55
C ASN A 78 2.05 7.76 9.50
N LEU A 79 2.54 6.68 8.90
CA LEU A 79 1.82 5.41 8.79
C LEU A 79 2.18 4.55 10.02
N PRO A 80 1.20 4.15 10.85
CA PRO A 80 1.48 3.26 11.97
C PRO A 80 1.95 1.89 11.46
N PRO A 81 2.84 1.19 12.17
CA PRO A 81 3.32 -0.13 11.74
C PRO A 81 2.23 -1.21 11.80
N HIS A 82 1.23 -1.03 12.67
CA HIS A 82 0.10 -1.94 12.86
C HIS A 82 -1.21 -1.16 12.93
N ILE A 83 -2.28 -1.75 12.42
CA ILE A 83 -3.65 -1.24 12.55
C ILE A 83 -4.62 -2.32 13.03
N GLY A 84 -5.61 -1.90 13.81
CA GLY A 84 -6.74 -2.74 14.20
C GLY A 84 -7.78 -2.93 13.09
N GLU A 85 -8.70 -3.88 13.26
CA GLU A 85 -9.67 -4.25 12.22
C GLU A 85 -10.66 -3.13 11.81
N GLN A 86 -10.90 -2.18 12.72
CA GLN A 86 -11.89 -1.10 12.55
C GLN A 86 -11.26 0.20 12.02
N GLN A 87 -9.95 0.24 11.77
CA GLN A 87 -9.30 1.46 11.30
C GLN A 87 -9.42 1.57 9.78
N THR A 88 -9.91 2.73 9.33
CA THR A 88 -10.09 3.04 7.90
C THR A 88 -9.42 4.35 7.47
N ARG A 89 -8.84 5.12 8.40
CA ARG A 89 -8.11 6.37 8.14
C ARG A 89 -7.00 6.59 9.16
N VAL A 90 -5.85 7.15 8.74
CA VAL A 90 -4.87 7.74 9.65
C VAL A 90 -5.37 9.15 9.97
N THR A 91 -5.63 9.42 11.23
CA THR A 91 -6.00 10.76 11.70
C THR A 91 -4.71 11.47 12.14
N GLY A 92 -4.10 12.27 11.26
CA GLY A 92 -2.91 13.05 11.57
C GLY A 92 -2.59 14.06 10.46
N PRO A 93 -1.91 15.18 10.76
CA PRO A 93 -1.51 16.13 9.73
C PRO A 93 -0.48 15.48 8.80
N VAL A 94 -0.62 15.73 7.49
CA VAL A 94 0.36 15.44 6.44
C VAL A 94 1.35 16.60 6.36
#